data_AF-A0A440F2C3-F1
#
_entry.id   AF-A0A440F2C3-F1
#
_cell.length_a   1.000
_cell.length_b   1.000
_cell.length_c   1.000
_cell.angle_alpha   90.00
_cell.angle_beta   90.00
_cell.angle_gamma   90.00
#
_symmetry.space_group_name_H-M   'P 1'
#
loop_
_entity.id
_entity.type
_entity.pdbx_description
1 polymer ?
#
loop_
_entity_poly.entity_id
_entity_poly.type
_entity_poly.pdbx_seq_one_letter_code
_entity_poly.pdbx_strand_id
1 'polypeptide(L)' 'MILDNFMSRARASIAKRRQYNRLIAEIDSFSSRDLADMRADRSEMLYQVHKQIYG' A
#
# COMPACT_ATOMS: atom_id res chain seq x y z
N MET A 1 6.48 -2.17 29.82
CA MET A 1 5.61 -0.99 29.59
C MET A 1 6.22 0.17 28.77
N ILE A 2 7.53 0.23 28.47
CA ILE A 2 8.05 1.15 27.41
C ILE A 2 8.45 0.36 26.16
N LEU A 3 9.12 -0.79 26.36
CA LEU A 3 9.49 -1.72 25.29
C LEU A 3 8.27 -2.27 24.52
N ASP A 4 7.16 -2.56 25.23
CA ASP A 4 5.92 -3.06 24.63
C ASP A 4 5.29 -2.05 23.67
N ASN A 5 5.30 -0.76 24.01
CA ASN A 5 4.80 0.31 23.15
C ASN A 5 5.68 0.51 21.91
N PHE A 6 7.00 0.40 22.05
CA PHE A 6 7.92 0.50 20.92
C PHE A 6 7.80 -0.70 19.97
N MET A 7 7.72 -1.91 20.52
CA MET A 7 7.46 -3.14 19.77
C MET A 7 6.11 -3.08 19.03
N SER A 8 5.08 -2.53 19.65
CA SER A 8 3.75 -2.40 19.04
C SER A 8 3.75 -1.41 17.88
N ARG A 9 4.46 -0.29 18.00
CA ARG A 9 4.66 0.68 16.91
C ARG A 9 5.51 0.11 15.77
N ALA A 10 6.57 -0.63 16.10
CA ALA A 10 7.41 -1.31 15.11
C ALA A 10 6.61 -2.37 14.33
N ARG A 11 5.81 -3.19 15.02
CA ARG A 11 4.91 -4.16 14.38
C ARG A 11 3.87 -3.48 13.49
N ALA A 12 3.28 -2.38 13.95
CA ALA A 12 2.35 -1.59 13.14
C ALA A 12 3.02 -1.01 11.90
N SER A 13 4.26 -0.52 12.01
CA SER A 13 5.04 0.00 10.88
C SER A 13 5.39 -1.10 9.87
N ILE A 14 5.76 -2.29 10.33
CA ILE A 14 6.04 -3.45 9.46
C ILE A 14 4.76 -3.91 8.76
N ALA A 15 3.64 -3.94 9.47
CA ALA A 15 2.33 -4.29 8.90
C ALA A 15 1.94 -3.31 7.77
N LYS A 16 2.08 -1.99 8.00
CA LYS A 16 1.85 -0.96 6.98
C LYS A 16 2.72 -1.16 5.75
N ARG A 17 4.03 -1.39 5.95
CA ARG A 17 4.97 -1.61 4.84
C ARG A 17 4.64 -2.87 4.05
N ARG A 18 4.28 -3.96 4.73
CA ARG A 18 3.88 -5.21 4.09
C ARG A 18 2.59 -5.03 3.28
N GLN A 19 1.61 -4.32 3.83
CA GLN A 19 0.36 -4.01 3.15
C GLN A 19 0.62 -3.15 1.91
N TYR A 20 1.44 -2.12 2.03
CA TYR A 20 1.83 -1.25 0.92
C TYR A 20 2.47 -2.03 -0.22
N ASN A 21 3.49 -2.83 0.07
CA ASN A 21 4.17 -3.63 -0.94
C ASN A 21 3.23 -4.63 -1.63
N ARG A 22 2.27 -5.20 -0.87
CA ARG A 22 1.27 -6.11 -1.45
C ARG A 22 0.36 -5.39 -2.45
N LEU A 23 -0.14 -4.21 -2.09
CA LEU A 23 -1.02 -3.43 -2.96
C LEU A 23 -0.28 -2.91 -4.19
N ILE A 24 0.98 -2.50 -4.06
CA ILE A 24 1.81 -2.15 -5.22
C ILE A 24 1.95 -3.33 -6.16
N ALA A 25 2.29 -4.52 -5.64
CA ALA A 25 2.45 -5.71 -6.48
C ALA A 25 1.15 -6.06 -7.23
N GLU A 26 0.00 -5.84 -6.61
CA GLU A 26 -1.31 -6.04 -7.22
C GLU A 26 -1.59 -5.02 -8.33
N ILE A 27 -1.38 -3.72 -8.05
CA ILE A 27 -1.49 -2.66 -9.06
C ILE A 27 -0.54 -2.92 -10.23
N ASP A 28 0.68 -3.38 -9.93
CA ASP A 28 1.68 -3.64 -10.96
C ASP A 28 1.32 -4.84 -11.84
N SER A 29 0.57 -5.80 -11.30
CA SER A 29 0.05 -6.95 -12.02
C SER A 29 -1.11 -6.63 -12.98
N PHE A 30 -1.73 -5.45 -12.87
CA PHE A 30 -2.80 -5.05 -13.79
C PHE A 30 -2.25 -4.78 -15.18
N SER A 31 -2.89 -5.38 -16.18
CA SER A 31 -2.57 -5.12 -17.57
C SER A 31 -3.08 -3.74 -18.00
N SER A 32 -2.53 -3.20 -19.10
CA SER A 32 -3.03 -1.95 -19.67
C SER A 32 -4.52 -2.02 -20.03
N ARG A 33 -5.04 -3.21 -20.33
CA ARG A 33 -6.46 -3.43 -20.59
C ARG A 33 -7.30 -3.31 -19.33
N ASP A 34 -6.88 -3.95 -18.23
CA ASP A 34 -7.59 -3.85 -16.95
C ASP A 34 -7.65 -2.40 -16.46
N LEU A 35 -6.53 -1.67 -16.60
CA LEU A 35 -6.46 -0.25 -16.29
C LEU A 35 -7.39 0.59 -17.19
N ALA A 36 -7.45 0.29 -18.48
CA ALA A 36 -8.35 0.97 -19.42
C ALA A 36 -9.83 0.67 -19.12
N ASP A 37 -10.17 -0.58 -18.81
CA ASP A 37 -11.52 -1.02 -18.45
C ASP A 37 -11.98 -0.36 -17.14
N MET A 38 -11.08 -0.19 -16.18
CA MET A 38 -11.33 0.55 -14.94
C MET A 38 -11.29 2.07 -15.09
N ARG A 39 -10.85 2.57 -16.27
CA ARG A 39 -10.56 3.99 -16.51
C ARG A 39 -9.64 4.59 -15.45
N ALA A 40 -8.66 3.82 -15.00
CA ALA A 40 -7.74 4.18 -13.92
C ALA A 40 -6.32 4.35 -14.45
N ASP A 41 -5.59 5.33 -13.90
CA ASP A 41 -4.16 5.49 -14.16
C ASP A 41 -3.33 4.81 -13.07
N ARG A 42 -2.30 4.05 -13.47
CA ARG A 42 -1.43 3.31 -12.54
C ARG A 42 -0.77 4.24 -11.52
N SER A 43 -0.29 5.41 -11.95
CA SER A 43 0.39 6.37 -11.06
C SER A 43 -0.58 6.96 -10.04
N GLU A 44 -1.83 7.22 -10.43
CA GLU A 44 -2.88 7.66 -9.53
C GLU A 44 -3.20 6.57 -8.49
N MET A 45 -3.32 5.31 -8.90
CA MET A 45 -3.58 4.19 -7.98
C MET A 45 -2.46 4.04 -6.94
N LEU A 46 -1.21 4.12 -7.37
CA LEU A 46 -0.05 4.08 -6.46
C LEU A 46 -0.08 5.23 -5.47
N TYR A 47 -0.42 6.44 -5.93
CA TYR A 47 -0.55 7.62 -5.08
C TYR A 47 -1.66 7.44 -4.02
N GLN A 48 -2.83 6.95 -4.43
CA GLN A 48 -3.96 6.71 -3.51
C GLN A 48 -3.62 5.63 -2.48
N VAL A 49 -2.94 4.55 -2.87
CA VAL A 49 -2.47 3.50 -1.94
C VAL A 49 -1.48 4.07 -0.92
N HIS A 50 -0.54 4.91 -1.36
CA HIS A 50 0.39 5.57 -0.44
C HIS A 50 -0.36 6.42 0.59
N LYS A 51 -1.27 7.27 0.12
CA LYS A 51 -2.11 8.13 0.96
C LYS A 51 -2.97 7.33 1.93
N GLN A 52 -3.56 6.21 1.50
CA GLN A 52 -4.40 5.37 2.35
C GLN A 52 -3.64 4.75 3.52
N ILE A 53 -2.37 4.36 3.33
CA ILE A 53 -1.57 3.66 4.35
C ILE A 53 -0.84 4.63 5.28
N TYR A 54 -0.31 5.71 4.71
CA TYR A 54 0.58 6.63 5.41
C TYR A 54 -0.11 7.93 5.85
N GLY A 55 -1.25 8.29 5.23
CA GLY A 55 -1.99 9.53 5.50
C GLY A 55 -1.50 10.67 4.63
#